data_AF-A0A349W7S7-F1
#
_entry.id   AF-A0A349W7S7-F1
#
_cell.length_a   1.000
_cell.length_b   1.000
_cell.length_c   1.000
_cell.angle_alpha   90.00
_cell.angle_beta   90.00
_cell.angle_gamma   90.00
#
_symmetry.space_group_name_H-M   'P 1'
#
loop_
_entity.id
_entity.type
_entity.pdbx_description
1 polymer ?
#
loop_
_entity_poly.entity_id
_entity_poly.type
_entity_poly.pdbx_seq_one_letter_code
_entity_poly.pdbx_strand_id
1 'polypeptide(L)'
;MPMLNERHPKERRNLHDREQRLRGMRLAVDSLEMSIYPLADRLAGLRNRIQPALERKGMQMQWNVRVSEDMALPTGALATEIFAILQETLGHVLQHSGPVQVTVTMAPVPGQGTWRFEVCDNGAGWADAADAGGGQRVQGLHERARRAGLHLVCEALAQGGTRVCVEAPGHAAPALQAR
;
A
#
# COMPACT_ATOMS: atom_id res chain seq x y z
N MET A 1 -9.84 -39.16 -34.95
CA MET A 1 -10.93 -38.16 -34.93
C MET A 1 -11.78 -38.41 -33.69
N PRO A 2 -12.32 -37.39 -33.00
CA PRO A 2 -11.76 -36.21 -32.32
C PRO A 2 -11.83 -36.46 -30.78
N MET A 3 -11.48 -35.63 -29.79
CA MET A 3 -11.67 -34.20 -29.54
C MET A 3 -10.57 -33.72 -28.58
N LEU A 4 -9.92 -32.63 -28.95
CA LEU A 4 -9.06 -31.83 -28.09
C LEU A 4 -9.91 -31.20 -26.99
N ASN A 5 -9.51 -31.41 -25.73
CA ASN A 5 -10.10 -30.73 -24.58
C ASN A 5 -9.66 -29.26 -24.59
N GLU A 6 -10.37 -28.43 -25.34
CA GLU A 6 -10.22 -26.98 -25.37
C GLU A 6 -10.68 -26.40 -24.02
N ARG A 7 -9.73 -26.26 -23.09
CA ARG A 7 -9.99 -25.59 -21.82
C ARG A 7 -10.47 -24.17 -22.09
N HIS A 8 -11.72 -23.88 -21.73
CA HIS A 8 -12.41 -22.62 -21.96
C HIS A 8 -11.59 -21.42 -21.44
N PRO A 9 -11.52 -20.29 -22.17
CA PRO A 9 -10.72 -19.11 -21.81
C PRO A 9 -11.09 -18.49 -20.45
N LYS A 10 -12.31 -18.75 -19.95
CA LYS A 10 -12.78 -18.31 -18.63
C LYS A 10 -12.03 -19.00 -17.47
N GLU A 11 -11.63 -20.26 -17.60
CA GLU A 11 -10.91 -21.00 -16.55
C GLU A 11 -9.45 -20.57 -16.44
N ARG A 12 -8.81 -20.26 -17.56
CA ARG A 12 -7.44 -19.70 -17.60
C ARG A 12 -7.36 -18.31 -16.96
N ARG A 13 -8.40 -17.49 -17.13
CA ARG A 13 -8.53 -16.18 -16.49
C ARG A 13 -8.75 -16.32 -14.97
N ASN A 14 -9.56 -17.28 -14.54
CA ASN A 14 -9.81 -17.56 -13.12
C ASN A 14 -8.58 -18.12 -12.40
N LEU A 15 -7.77 -18.93 -13.08
CA LEU A 15 -6.49 -19.43 -12.55
C LEU A 15 -5.44 -18.32 -12.47
N HIS A 16 -5.34 -17.45 -13.48
CA HIS A 16 -4.48 -16.26 -13.40
C HIS A 16 -4.94 -15.30 -12.31
N ASP A 17 -6.24 -15.07 -12.14
CA ASP A 17 -6.78 -14.24 -11.05
C ASP A 17 -6.54 -14.88 -9.68
N ARG A 18 -6.66 -16.21 -9.54
CA ARG A 18 -6.29 -16.93 -8.31
C ARG A 18 -4.79 -16.86 -8.04
N GLU A 19 -3.95 -17.07 -9.04
CA GLU A 19 -2.50 -16.95 -8.89
C GLU A 19 -2.05 -15.51 -8.62
N GLN A 20 -2.72 -14.50 -9.20
CA GLN A 20 -2.46 -13.09 -8.91
C GLN A 20 -2.92 -12.73 -7.48
N ARG A 21 -4.08 -13.23 -7.02
CA ARG A 21 -4.51 -13.11 -5.62
C ARG A 21 -3.53 -13.80 -4.66
N LEU A 22 -2.99 -14.96 -5.04
CA LEU A 22 -2.01 -15.71 -4.25
C LEU A 22 -0.60 -15.11 -4.30
N ARG A 23 -0.22 -14.37 -5.36
CA ARG A 23 1.09 -13.68 -5.45
C ARG A 23 1.11 -12.33 -4.73
N GLY A 24 -0.02 -11.63 -4.62
CA GLY A 24 -0.17 -10.54 -3.65
C GLY A 24 0.05 -11.01 -2.20
N MET A 25 -0.24 -12.29 -1.95
CA MET A 25 -0.02 -12.95 -0.66
C MET A 25 1.45 -13.29 -0.36
N ARG A 26 2.40 -13.14 -1.30
CA ARG A 26 3.85 -13.32 -1.01
C ARG A 26 4.50 -12.15 -0.29
N LEU A 27 3.80 -11.02 -0.15
CA LEU A 27 4.11 -9.99 0.85
C LEU A 27 3.35 -10.25 2.17
N ALA A 28 2.35 -11.12 2.17
CA ALA A 28 1.48 -11.38 3.31
C ALA A 28 1.92 -12.58 4.18
N VAL A 29 2.94 -13.35 3.78
CA VAL A 29 3.32 -14.59 4.50
C VAL A 29 3.78 -14.33 5.94
N ASP A 30 4.29 -13.13 6.27
CA ASP A 30 4.54 -12.71 7.66
C ASP A 30 3.44 -11.81 8.27
N SER A 31 2.39 -11.48 7.51
CA SER A 31 1.42 -10.44 7.91
C SER A 31 0.54 -10.84 9.10
N LEU A 32 0.48 -12.13 9.45
CA LEU A 32 -0.34 -12.61 10.56
C LEU A 32 0.33 -12.45 11.94
N GLU A 33 1.66 -12.42 12.01
CA GLU A 33 2.39 -12.26 13.29
C GLU A 33 2.75 -10.81 13.61
N MET A 34 2.63 -9.91 12.63
CA MET A 34 3.11 -8.52 12.76
C MET A 34 2.15 -7.54 13.46
N SER A 35 0.92 -7.95 13.79
CA SER A 35 -0.09 -7.03 14.36
C SER A 35 0.23 -6.57 15.79
N ILE A 36 1.13 -7.28 16.48
CA ILE A 36 1.55 -7.01 17.86
C ILE A 36 2.66 -5.94 17.90
N TYR A 37 3.37 -5.73 16.79
CA TYR A 37 4.48 -4.78 16.73
C TYR A 37 4.01 -3.34 16.43
N PRO A 38 4.74 -2.33 16.95
CA PRO A 38 4.57 -0.94 16.56
C PRO A 38 4.56 -0.75 15.04
N LEU A 39 3.78 0.24 14.56
CA LEU A 39 3.67 0.56 13.13
C LEU A 39 5.04 0.84 12.48
N ALA A 40 5.95 1.50 13.21
CA ALA A 40 7.30 1.79 12.74
C ALA A 40 8.09 0.52 12.37
N ASP A 41 8.06 -0.50 13.23
CA ASP A 41 8.75 -1.78 13.00
C ASP A 41 8.14 -2.51 11.82
N ARG A 42 6.80 -2.45 11.70
CA ARG A 42 6.09 -3.04 10.57
C ARG A 42 6.50 -2.40 9.24
N LEU A 43 6.59 -1.07 9.21
CA LEU A 43 7.05 -0.31 8.05
C LEU A 43 8.51 -0.62 7.69
N ALA A 44 9.39 -0.76 8.69
CA ALA A 44 10.77 -1.17 8.46
C ALA A 44 10.87 -2.57 7.85
N GLY A 45 10.10 -3.54 8.36
CA GLY A 45 10.01 -4.88 7.78
C GLY A 45 9.49 -4.87 6.34
N LEU A 46 8.46 -4.07 6.07
CA LEU A 46 7.93 -3.88 4.72
C LEU A 46 8.98 -3.32 3.75
N ARG A 47 9.72 -2.28 4.17
CA ARG A 47 10.81 -1.68 3.38
C ARG A 47 11.86 -2.74 3.00
N ASN A 48 12.33 -3.50 3.98
CA ASN A 48 13.38 -4.51 3.79
C ASN A 48 12.96 -5.62 2.81
N ARG A 49 11.67 -5.90 2.71
CA ARG A 49 11.11 -6.89 1.77
C ARG A 49 10.83 -6.31 0.39
N ILE A 50 10.31 -5.09 0.31
CA ILE A 50 9.87 -4.48 -0.95
C ILE A 50 11.04 -3.88 -1.74
N GLN A 51 12.03 -3.28 -1.08
CA GLN A 51 13.19 -2.67 -1.74
C GLN A 51 13.90 -3.66 -2.68
N PRO A 52 14.32 -4.87 -2.23
CA PRO A 52 15.02 -5.80 -3.11
C PRO A 52 14.11 -6.38 -4.20
N ALA A 53 12.79 -6.39 -3.98
CA ALA A 53 11.83 -6.84 -4.97
C ALA A 53 11.65 -5.84 -6.11
N LEU A 54 11.63 -4.54 -5.78
CA LEU A 54 11.60 -3.45 -6.74
C LEU A 54 12.90 -3.40 -7.56
N GLU A 55 14.06 -3.48 -6.89
CA GLU A 55 15.37 -3.46 -7.54
C GLU A 55 15.55 -4.60 -8.56
N ARG A 56 15.09 -5.82 -8.24
CA ARG A 56 15.10 -6.96 -9.17
C ARG A 56 14.27 -6.74 -10.43
N LYS A 57 13.34 -5.79 -10.42
CA LYS A 57 12.54 -5.38 -11.57
C LYS A 57 13.07 -4.10 -12.24
N GLY A 58 14.25 -3.62 -11.84
CA GLY A 58 14.86 -2.39 -12.35
C GLY A 58 14.16 -1.11 -11.87
N MET A 59 13.38 -1.19 -10.79
CA MET A 59 12.71 -0.03 -10.19
C MET A 59 13.58 0.61 -9.10
N GLN A 60 13.39 1.90 -8.88
CA GLN A 60 14.05 2.65 -7.80
C GLN A 60 13.02 2.99 -6.71
N MET A 61 13.42 2.91 -5.44
CA MET A 61 12.56 3.33 -4.33
C MET A 61 13.23 4.44 -3.50
N GLN A 62 12.48 5.51 -3.28
CA GLN A 62 12.78 6.53 -2.29
C GLN A 62 11.91 6.31 -1.05
N TRP A 63 12.54 6.16 0.11
CA TRP A 63 11.86 5.87 1.37
C TRP A 63 12.01 7.02 2.36
N ASN A 64 10.98 7.86 2.45
CA ASN A 64 10.92 9.10 3.21
C ASN A 64 9.98 8.96 4.42
N VAL A 65 10.27 8.00 5.30
CA VAL A 65 9.48 7.75 6.51
C VAL A 65 10.14 8.43 7.71
N ARG A 66 9.45 9.41 8.29
CA ARG A 66 9.93 10.17 9.46
C ARG A 66 9.07 9.86 10.67
N VAL A 67 9.69 9.50 11.79
CA VAL A 67 9.01 9.41 13.09
C VAL A 67 9.10 10.78 13.76
N SER A 68 8.04 11.18 14.47
CA SER A 68 7.96 12.44 15.22
C SER A 68 8.02 12.12 16.70
N GLU A 69 8.84 12.84 17.46
CA GLU A 69 8.86 12.72 18.93
C GLU A 69 7.61 13.36 19.54
N ASP A 70 7.08 14.41 18.91
CA ASP A 70 5.91 15.16 19.40
C ASP A 70 4.56 14.50 19.12
N MET A 71 4.53 13.49 18.22
CA MET A 71 3.29 12.86 17.78
C MET A 71 3.46 11.35 17.67
N ALA A 72 2.67 10.61 18.45
CA ALA A 72 2.66 9.16 18.40
C ALA A 72 2.06 8.67 17.08
N LEU A 73 2.62 7.57 16.57
CA LEU A 73 2.07 6.88 15.41
C LEU A 73 0.70 6.25 15.73
N PRO A 74 -0.16 6.05 14.72
CA PRO A 74 -1.37 5.25 14.86
C PRO A 74 -1.07 3.86 15.43
N THR A 75 -1.95 3.34 16.28
CA THR A 75 -1.84 2.02 16.91
C THR A 75 -3.09 1.16 16.65
N GLY A 76 -3.06 -0.11 17.07
CA GLY A 76 -4.22 -1.00 17.04
C GLY A 76 -4.81 -1.24 15.64
N ALA A 77 -6.14 -1.17 15.55
CA ALA A 77 -6.87 -1.37 14.30
C ALA A 77 -6.46 -0.34 13.23
N LEU A 78 -6.28 0.92 13.62
CA LEU A 78 -5.90 2.00 12.70
C LEU A 78 -4.54 1.74 12.04
N ALA A 79 -3.54 1.36 12.84
CA ALA A 79 -2.21 0.96 12.33
C ALA A 79 -2.29 -0.22 11.37
N THR A 80 -3.17 -1.18 11.65
CA THR A 80 -3.35 -2.37 10.83
C THR A 80 -3.94 -2.05 9.47
N GLU A 81 -4.94 -1.17 9.42
CA GLU A 81 -5.56 -0.76 8.17
C GLU A 81 -4.64 0.11 7.31
N ILE A 82 -3.90 1.04 7.92
CA ILE A 82 -2.86 1.83 7.23
C ILE A 82 -1.80 0.90 6.62
N PHE A 83 -1.30 -0.07 7.40
CA PHE A 83 -0.30 -1.00 6.92
C PHE A 83 -0.83 -1.89 5.79
N ALA A 84 -2.09 -2.32 5.85
CA ALA A 84 -2.72 -3.07 4.78
C ALA A 84 -2.84 -2.25 3.49
N ILE A 85 -3.26 -0.98 3.58
CA ILE A 85 -3.33 -0.05 2.44
C ILE A 85 -1.94 0.10 1.79
N LEU A 86 -0.90 0.32 2.59
CA LEU A 86 0.47 0.48 2.08
C LEU A 86 1.00 -0.80 1.41
N GLN A 87 0.75 -1.97 2.00
CA GLN A 87 1.15 -3.25 1.42
C GLN A 87 0.45 -3.52 0.09
N GLU A 88 -0.86 -3.28 0.03
CA GLU A 88 -1.66 -3.48 -1.19
C GLU A 88 -1.17 -2.53 -2.29
N THR A 89 -1.00 -1.25 -1.95
CA THR A 89 -0.51 -0.21 -2.88
C THR A 89 0.89 -0.55 -3.44
N LEU A 90 1.85 -0.89 -2.58
CA LEU A 90 3.20 -1.28 -3.02
C LEU A 90 3.19 -2.60 -3.80
N GLY A 91 2.29 -3.52 -3.45
CA GLY A 91 2.05 -4.74 -4.20
C GLY A 91 1.58 -4.48 -5.63
N HIS A 92 0.72 -3.47 -5.83
CA HIS A 92 0.29 -3.03 -7.15
C HIS A 92 1.43 -2.43 -7.95
N VAL A 93 2.18 -1.50 -7.34
CA VAL A 93 3.33 -0.87 -8.00
C VAL A 93 4.34 -1.92 -8.47
N LEU A 94 4.71 -2.85 -7.58
CA LEU A 94 5.61 -3.94 -7.90
C LEU A 94 5.11 -4.80 -9.07
N GLN A 95 3.80 -5.01 -9.20
CA GLN A 95 3.21 -5.87 -10.24
C GLN A 95 2.99 -5.15 -11.57
N HIS A 96 2.62 -3.88 -11.56
CA HIS A 96 2.00 -3.22 -12.71
C HIS A 96 2.69 -1.95 -13.18
N SER A 97 3.52 -1.28 -12.37
CA SER A 97 4.04 0.05 -12.76
C SER A 97 5.18 0.02 -13.78
N GLY A 98 5.91 -1.09 -13.94
CA GLY A 98 7.09 -1.18 -14.81
C GLY A 98 8.36 -0.58 -14.17
N PRO A 99 9.49 -0.44 -14.88
CA PRO A 99 10.75 0.11 -14.35
C PRO A 99 10.61 1.60 -14.07
N VAL A 100 10.22 1.94 -12.84
CA VAL A 100 9.82 3.28 -12.43
C VAL A 100 10.48 3.67 -11.10
N GLN A 101 10.31 4.93 -10.72
CA GLN A 101 10.60 5.40 -9.38
C GLN A 101 9.35 5.36 -8.52
N VAL A 102 9.49 4.81 -7.32
CA VAL A 102 8.46 4.74 -6.29
C VAL A 102 8.92 5.58 -5.11
N THR A 103 8.05 6.44 -4.59
CA THR A 103 8.31 7.24 -3.40
C THR A 103 7.31 6.85 -2.33
N VAL A 104 7.81 6.49 -1.15
CA VAL A 104 7.01 6.22 0.04
C VAL A 104 7.29 7.30 1.06
N THR A 105 6.27 8.03 1.48
CA THR A 105 6.39 9.13 2.45
C THR A 105 5.51 8.88 3.66
N MET A 106 6.06 9.12 4.85
CA MET A 106 5.29 9.21 6.09
C MET A 106 5.76 10.43 6.86
N ALA A 107 4.85 11.35 7.14
CA ALA A 107 5.14 12.57 7.88
C ALA A 107 3.92 13.08 8.65
N PRO A 108 4.11 13.76 9.80
CA PRO A 108 3.04 14.52 10.42
C PRO A 108 2.63 15.68 9.52
N VAL A 109 1.35 16.01 9.48
CA VAL A 109 0.83 17.21 8.82
C VAL A 109 0.89 18.37 9.83
N PRO A 110 1.70 19.40 9.58
CA PRO A 110 1.90 20.49 10.53
C PRO A 110 0.58 21.15 10.94
N GLY A 111 0.38 21.33 12.25
CA GLY A 111 -0.78 22.03 12.80
C GLY A 111 -2.10 21.27 12.77
N GLN A 112 -2.13 20.01 12.29
CA GLN A 112 -3.38 19.24 12.15
C GLN A 112 -3.48 18.03 13.09
N GLY A 113 -2.37 17.62 13.72
CA GLY A 113 -2.36 16.41 14.55
C GLY A 113 -2.65 15.13 13.76
N THR A 114 -2.41 15.15 12.45
CA THR A 114 -2.66 14.02 11.56
C THR A 114 -1.35 13.52 10.96
N TRP A 115 -1.25 12.21 10.74
CA TRP A 115 -0.21 11.57 9.96
C TRP A 115 -0.67 11.44 8.51
N ARG A 116 0.20 11.79 7.57
CA ARG A 116 0.04 11.48 6.15
C ARG A 116 0.96 10.34 5.77
N PHE A 117 0.38 9.31 5.14
CA PHE A 117 1.11 8.22 4.52
C PHE A 117 0.82 8.23 3.02
N GLU A 118 1.86 8.19 2.21
CA GLU A 118 1.75 8.36 0.78
C GLU A 118 2.65 7.36 0.05
N VAL A 119 2.10 6.77 -1.01
CA VAL A 119 2.88 6.03 -2.02
C VAL A 119 2.59 6.66 -3.36
N CYS A 120 3.66 7.05 -4.04
CA CYS A 120 3.62 7.68 -5.36
C CYS A 120 4.53 6.90 -6.31
N ASP A 121 4.01 6.46 -7.45
CA ASP A 121 4.81 5.90 -8.53
C ASP A 121 4.68 6.78 -9.77
N ASN A 122 5.75 6.91 -10.56
CA ASN A 122 5.72 7.62 -11.84
C ASN A 122 5.57 6.67 -13.04
N GLY A 123 4.87 5.55 -12.84
CA GLY A 123 4.68 4.54 -13.87
C GLY A 123 3.55 4.81 -14.83
N ALA A 124 3.03 3.74 -15.43
CA ALA A 124 1.90 3.82 -16.36
C ALA A 124 0.58 4.26 -15.68
N GLY A 125 0.57 4.42 -14.35
CA GLY A 125 -0.64 4.65 -13.56
C GLY A 125 -1.48 3.39 -13.41
N TRP A 126 -2.38 3.38 -12.42
CA TRP A 126 -3.36 2.31 -12.29
C TRP A 126 -4.49 2.59 -13.27
N ALA A 127 -4.70 1.69 -14.23
CA ALA A 127 -5.84 1.78 -15.16
C ALA A 127 -7.17 1.98 -14.43
N ASP A 128 -7.28 1.39 -13.24
CA ASP A 128 -8.45 1.45 -12.35
C ASP A 128 -8.61 2.81 -11.63
N ALA A 129 -7.55 3.62 -11.49
CA ALA A 129 -7.61 4.95 -10.86
C ALA A 129 -7.97 6.06 -11.85
N ALA A 130 -7.85 5.79 -13.15
CA ALA A 130 -8.23 6.71 -14.22
C ALA A 130 -9.73 6.63 -14.59
N ASP A 131 -10.42 5.56 -14.17
CA ASP A 131 -11.83 5.34 -14.49
C ASP A 131 -12.73 5.98 -13.42
N ALA A 132 -13.76 6.72 -13.84
CA ALA A 132 -14.59 7.54 -12.95
C ALA A 132 -15.36 6.74 -11.87
N GLY A 133 -15.41 5.40 -12.00
CA GLY A 133 -16.01 4.49 -11.03
C GLY A 133 -15.04 3.84 -10.04
N GLY A 134 -13.72 4.02 -10.22
CA GLY A 134 -12.66 3.32 -9.49
C GLY A 134 -12.74 1.80 -9.72
N GLY A 135 -11.73 1.18 -10.33
CA GLY A 135 -11.74 -0.28 -10.47
C GLY A 135 -11.85 -1.00 -9.10
N GLN A 136 -12.24 -2.28 -9.11
CA GLN A 136 -12.51 -3.09 -7.89
C GLN A 136 -11.43 -2.98 -6.79
N ARG A 137 -10.18 -2.71 -7.19
CA ARG A 137 -9.02 -2.59 -6.29
C ARG A 137 -9.03 -1.26 -5.53
N VAL A 138 -9.27 -0.15 -6.23
CA VAL A 138 -9.39 1.19 -5.63
C VAL A 138 -10.60 1.24 -4.71
N GLN A 139 -11.71 0.60 -5.09
CA GLN A 139 -12.89 0.45 -4.22
C GLN A 139 -12.58 -0.33 -2.93
N GLY A 140 -11.74 -1.37 -3.01
CA GLY A 140 -11.28 -2.12 -1.85
C GLY A 140 -10.49 -1.25 -0.85
N LEU A 141 -9.58 -0.41 -1.36
CA LEU A 141 -8.83 0.55 -0.55
C LEU A 141 -9.75 1.59 0.12
N HIS A 142 -10.72 2.13 -0.64
CA HIS A 142 -11.69 3.09 -0.09
C HIS A 142 -12.60 2.48 0.97
N GLU A 143 -13.12 1.27 0.76
CA GLU A 143 -13.98 0.61 1.75
C GLU A 143 -13.21 0.31 3.04
N ARG A 144 -11.94 -0.12 2.91
CA ARG A 144 -11.05 -0.32 4.04
C ARG A 144 -10.81 0.98 4.82
N ALA A 145 -10.48 2.06 4.11
CA ALA A 145 -10.27 3.37 4.72
C ALA A 145 -11.53 3.87 5.44
N ARG A 146 -12.70 3.76 4.79
CA ARG A 146 -14.00 4.14 5.35
C ARG A 146 -14.32 3.39 6.64
N ARG A 147 -14.10 2.07 6.67
CA ARG A 147 -14.30 1.24 7.87
C ARG A 147 -13.39 1.61 9.03
N ALA A 148 -12.20 2.13 8.73
CA ALA A 148 -11.22 2.57 9.73
C ALA A 148 -11.37 4.04 10.14
N GLY A 149 -12.29 4.79 9.51
CA GLY A 149 -12.41 6.24 9.70
C GLY A 149 -11.23 7.03 9.11
N LEU A 150 -10.52 6.44 8.13
CA LEU A 150 -9.38 7.06 7.44
C LEU A 150 -9.85 7.86 6.23
N HIS A 151 -9.17 8.97 5.95
CA HIS A 151 -9.33 9.68 4.69
C HIS A 151 -8.33 9.14 3.66
N LEU A 152 -8.81 8.55 2.58
CA LEU A 152 -7.97 8.01 1.50
C LEU A 152 -8.28 8.70 0.18
N VAL A 153 -7.23 9.15 -0.49
CA VAL A 153 -7.25 9.70 -1.85
C VAL A 153 -6.39 8.79 -2.73
N CYS A 154 -6.96 8.34 -3.84
CA CYS A 154 -6.25 7.62 -4.88
C CYS A 154 -6.44 8.40 -6.19
N GLU A 155 -5.35 8.88 -6.78
CA GLU A 155 -5.40 9.72 -7.97
C GLU A 155 -4.35 9.29 -9.00
N ALA A 156 -4.76 9.28 -10.27
CA ALA A 156 -3.83 9.18 -11.38
C ALA A 156 -3.13 10.54 -11.59
N LEU A 157 -1.82 10.51 -11.79
CA LEU A 157 -1.04 11.74 -11.98
C LEU A 157 -1.04 12.15 -13.45
N ALA A 158 -1.12 13.47 -13.70
CA ALA A 158 -1.17 14.03 -15.06
C ALA A 158 0.06 13.68 -15.92
N GLN A 159 1.19 13.40 -15.28
CA GLN A 159 2.47 13.06 -15.93
C GLN A 159 2.65 11.54 -16.10
N GLY A 160 1.62 10.75 -15.75
CA GLY A 160 1.71 9.31 -15.57
C GLY A 160 1.96 8.95 -14.11
N GLY A 161 1.43 7.79 -13.69
CA GLY A 161 1.63 7.26 -12.35
C GLY A 161 0.40 7.34 -11.46
N THR A 162 0.55 6.89 -10.22
CA THR A 162 -0.52 6.83 -9.23
C THR A 162 -0.04 7.38 -7.92
N ARG A 163 -0.86 8.19 -7.26
CA ARG A 163 -0.66 8.63 -5.90
C ARG A 163 -1.78 8.08 -5.03
N VAL A 164 -1.39 7.32 -4.01
CA VAL A 164 -2.28 6.88 -2.95
C VAL A 164 -1.84 7.56 -1.67
N CYS A 165 -2.74 8.37 -1.10
CA CYS A 165 -2.51 9.13 0.11
C CYS A 165 -3.57 8.75 1.15
N VAL A 166 -3.14 8.41 2.36
CA VAL A 166 -4.03 8.17 3.49
C VAL A 166 -3.64 9.07 4.65
N GLU A 167 -4.65 9.74 5.22
CA GLU A 167 -4.50 10.56 6.41
C GLU A 167 -5.16 9.89 7.60
N ALA A 168 -4.43 9.85 8.71
CA ALA A 168 -4.84 9.22 9.95
C ALA A 168 -4.64 10.17 11.13
N PRO A 169 -5.50 10.17 12.15
CA PRO A 169 -5.25 10.92 13.36
C PRO A 169 -3.98 10.42 14.04
N GLY A 170 -3.08 11.35 14.38
CA GLY A 170 -2.01 11.14 15.33
C GLY A 170 -2.52 11.38 16.75
N HIS A 171 -1.94 10.69 17.71
CA HIS A 171 -2.16 11.01 19.12
C HIS A 171 -0.98 11.86 19.60
N ALA A 172 -1.23 12.78 20.52
CA ALA A 172 -0.12 13.46 21.19
C ALA A 172 0.83 12.41 21.78
N ALA A 173 2.13 12.56 21.55
CA ALA A 173 3.08 11.66 22.19
C ALA A 173 2.95 11.77 23.71
N PRO A 174 2.93 10.66 24.47
CA PRO A 174 2.92 10.76 25.92
C PRO A 174 4.19 11.51 26.34
N ALA A 175 4.01 12.60 27.10
CA ALA A 175 5.14 13.32 27.68
C ALA A 175 5.95 12.31 28.49
N LEU A 176 7.21 12.09 28.10
CA LEU A 176 8.12 11.25 28.86
C LEU A 176 8.27 11.91 30.24
N GLN A 177 7.54 11.39 31.23
CA GLN A 177 7.70 11.85 32.61
C GLN A 177 9.12 11.44 33.03
N ALA A 178 10.02 12.43 33.07
CA ALA A 178 11.35 12.27 33.60
C ALA A 178 11.22 11.71 35.03
N ARG A 179 11.79 10.52 35.25
CA ARG A 179 11.98 9.93 36.59
C ARG A 179 13.28 10.44 37.18
#